data_AF-A0A1I4QM93-F1
#
_entry.id   AF-A0A1I4QM93-F1
#
_cell.length_a   1.000
_cell.length_b   1.000
_cell.length_c   1.000
_cell.angle_alpha   90.00
_cell.angle_beta   90.00
_cell.angle_gamma   90.00
#
_symmetry.space_group_name_H-M   'P 1'
#
loop_
_entity.id
_entity.type
_entity.pdbx_description
1 polymer ?
#
loop_
_entity_poly.entity_id
_entity_poly.type
_entity_poly.pdbx_seq_one_letter_code
_entity_poly.pdbx_strand_id
1 'polypeptide(L)' 'MDQVVLENKNSVQIREDHKYGCHYTAINTLCCCGDKLIVAPAIYNQAHIKSDPVMVCSDFVVRAYCFSELIIGKQKENN' A
#
# COMPACT_ATOMS: atom_id res chain seq x y z
N MET A 1 -14.15 15.66 4.05
CA MET A 1 -14.54 14.30 4.46
C MET A 1 -13.51 13.40 3.81
N ASP A 2 -12.53 12.94 4.58
CA ASP A 2 -11.43 12.13 4.05
C ASP A 2 -11.98 10.75 3.71
N GLN A 3 -12.17 10.48 2.43
CA GLN A 3 -12.83 9.26 1.98
C GLN A 3 -11.82 8.11 2.00
N VAL A 4 -11.93 7.27 3.03
CA VAL A 4 -11.21 5.99 3.11
C VAL A 4 -11.72 5.08 2.00
N VAL A 5 -10.83 4.68 1.10
CA VAL A 5 -11.11 3.76 -0.01
C VAL A 5 -11.08 2.33 0.51
N LEU A 6 -10.04 1.99 1.27
CA LEU A 6 -9.79 0.67 1.84
C LEU A 6 -9.17 0.81 3.22
N GLU A 7 -9.58 -0.04 4.15
CA GLU A 7 -8.94 -0.20 5.46
C GLU A 7 -8.76 -1.69 5.74
N ASN A 8 -7.58 -2.08 6.21
CA ASN A 8 -7.31 -3.46 6.60
C ASN A 8 -7.57 -3.70 8.10
N LYS A 9 -7.50 -4.96 8.54
CA LYS A 9 -7.68 -5.37 9.94
C LYS A 9 -6.70 -4.74 10.93
N ASN A 10 -5.60 -4.18 10.45
CA ASN A 10 -4.55 -3.56 11.25
C ASN A 10 -4.64 -2.02 11.22
N SER A 11 -5.76 -1.45 10.75
CA SER A 11 -5.99 0.01 10.64
C SER A 11 -5.01 0.75 9.72
N VAL A 12 -4.41 0.04 8.76
CA VAL A 12 -3.75 0.65 7.60
C VAL A 12 -4.83 1.03 6.59
N GLN A 13 -4.74 2.26 6.08
CA GLN A 13 -5.77 2.84 5.22
C GLN A 13 -5.21 3.25 3.87
N ILE A 14 -6.01 3.12 2.82
CA ILE A 14 -5.81 3.83 1.56
C ILE A 14 -6.93 4.86 1.48
N ARG A 15 -6.59 6.12 1.20
CA ARG A 15 -7.57 7.21 1.10
C ARG A 15 -7.47 7.93 -0.24
N GLU A 16 -8.55 8.55 -0.66
CA GLU A 16 -8.59 9.26 -1.95
C GLU A 16 -7.73 10.53 -1.98
N ASP A 17 -7.60 11.19 -0.82
CA ASP A 17 -6.82 12.41 -0.62
C ASP A 17 -5.31 12.15 -0.48
N HIS A 18 -4.91 10.88 -0.35
CA HIS A 18 -3.52 10.48 -0.14
C HIS A 18 -2.97 9.72 -1.35
N LYS A 19 -2.34 10.48 -2.24
CA LYS A 19 -1.72 9.99 -3.47
C LYS A 19 -0.29 10.48 -3.59
N TYR A 20 0.58 9.63 -4.14
CA TYR A 20 1.93 9.98 -4.55
C TYR A 20 2.02 9.91 -6.07
N GLY A 21 2.06 11.07 -6.72
CA GLY A 21 1.88 11.17 -8.16
C GLY A 21 0.50 10.67 -8.58
N CYS A 22 0.44 9.68 -9.47
CA CYS A 22 -0.79 9.04 -9.90
C CYS A 22 -1.15 7.75 -9.12
N HIS A 23 -0.41 7.41 -8.06
CA HIS A 23 -0.63 6.19 -7.28
C HIS A 23 -1.25 6.48 -5.92
N TYR A 24 -2.19 5.63 -5.50
CA TYR A 24 -2.69 5.61 -4.13
C TYR A 24 -1.60 5.14 -3.18
N THR A 25 -1.55 5.71 -1.97
CA THR A 25 -0.60 5.32 -0.93
C THR A 25 -1.30 4.70 0.26
N ALA A 26 -0.66 3.73 0.91
CA ALA A 26 -1.09 3.29 2.24
C ALA A 26 -0.66 4.32 3.30
N ILE A 27 -1.56 4.60 4.23
CA ILE A 27 -1.40 5.52 5.35
C ILE A 27 -1.16 4.70 6.61
N ASN A 28 -0.44 5.31 7.56
CA ASN A 28 0.00 4.69 8.81
C ASN A 28 0.97 3.54 8.61
N THR A 29 1.54 3.38 7.41
CA THR A 29 2.48 2.31 7.13
C THR A 29 3.55 2.76 6.13
N LEU A 30 4.77 2.27 6.32
CA LEU A 30 5.94 2.56 5.49
C LEU A 30 6.65 1.25 5.14
N CYS A 31 7.38 1.27 4.03
CA CYS A 31 8.26 0.18 3.64
C CYS A 31 9.39 -0.02 4.68
N CYS A 32 10.07 -1.17 4.65
CA CYS A 32 11.23 -1.43 5.50
C CYS A 32 12.43 -0.49 5.26
N CYS A 33 12.49 0.26 4.15
CA CYS A 33 13.45 1.36 3.98
C CYS A 33 12.99 2.68 4.63
N GLY A 34 11.70 2.81 4.96
CA GLY A 34 11.10 4.07 5.45
C GLY A 34 10.35 4.85 4.37
N ASP A 35 10.37 4.39 3.12
CA ASP A 35 9.62 5.01 2.03
C ASP A 35 8.14 4.63 2.01
N LYS A 36 7.37 5.37 1.20
CA LYS A 36 5.92 5.15 1.05
C LYS A 36 5.64 3.86 0.31
N LEU A 37 4.55 3.22 0.71
CA LEU A 37 3.98 2.09 -0.01
C LEU A 37 2.87 2.58 -0.94
N ILE A 38 3.06 2.37 -2.24
CA ILE A 38 2.12 2.75 -3.29
C ILE A 38 1.36 1.53 -3.81
N VAL A 39 0.10 1.71 -4.18
CA VAL A 39 -0.70 0.68 -4.83
C VAL A 39 -0.08 0.37 -6.19
N ALA A 40 0.27 -0.89 -6.42
CA ALA A 40 0.86 -1.32 -7.68
C ALA A 40 -0.08 -1.02 -8.87
N PRO A 41 0.46 -0.65 -10.05
CA PRO A 41 -0.35 -0.47 -11.25
C PRO A 41 -1.13 -1.75 -11.59
N ALA A 42 -2.38 -1.62 -12.05
CA ALA A 42 -3.26 -2.75 -12.40
C ALA A 42 -2.69 -3.72 -13.46
N ILE A 43 -1.64 -3.30 -14.17
CA ILE A 43 -0.85 -4.11 -15.12
C ILE A 43 -0.27 -5.36 -14.44
N TYR A 44 -0.07 -5.34 -13.12
CA TYR A 44 0.52 -6.45 -12.39
C TYR A 44 -0.47 -7.53 -11.90
N ASN A 45 -1.80 -7.27 -11.84
CA ASN A 45 -2.77 -8.34 -11.53
C ASN A 45 -4.24 -7.93 -11.75
N GLN A 46 -5.05 -8.71 -12.48
CA GLN A 46 -6.52 -8.52 -12.56
C GLN A 46 -7.24 -8.71 -11.21
N ALA A 47 -6.58 -9.31 -10.20
CA ALA A 47 -7.09 -9.42 -8.84
C ALA A 47 -7.10 -8.09 -8.05
N HIS A 48 -6.42 -7.04 -8.54
CA HIS A 48 -6.31 -5.73 -7.88
C HIS A 48 -7.65 -5.05 -7.58
N ILE A 49 -8.70 -5.40 -8.33
CA ILE A 49 -10.02 -4.79 -8.21
C ILE A 49 -10.90 -5.50 -7.16
N LYS A 50 -10.51 -6.70 -6.67
CA LYS A 50 -11.47 -7.59 -6.02
C LYS A 50 -11.27 -8.03 -4.57
N SER A 51 -10.17 -7.77 -3.85
CA SER A 51 -10.15 -7.86 -2.36
C SER A 51 -8.85 -7.49 -1.65
N ASP A 52 -7.68 -7.53 -2.29
CA ASP A 52 -6.41 -7.25 -1.60
C ASP A 52 -5.35 -6.66 -2.55
N PRO A 53 -5.15 -5.33 -2.59
CA PRO A 53 -4.17 -4.71 -3.48
C PRO A 53 -2.73 -5.02 -3.03
N VAL A 54 -1.83 -5.15 -4.01
CA VAL A 54 -0.40 -5.26 -3.75
C VAL A 54 0.19 -3.85 -3.60
N MET A 55 0.94 -3.67 -2.53
CA MET A 55 1.62 -2.43 -2.19
C MET A 55 3.11 -2.57 -2.46
N VAL A 56 3.67 -1.68 -3.28
CA VAL A 56 5.09 -1.68 -3.65
C VAL A 56 5.80 -0.45 -3.09
N CYS A 57 7.08 -0.57 -2.81
CA CYS A 57 7.88 0.56 -2.36
C CYS A 57 8.00 1.63 -3.47
N SER A 58 7.90 2.91 -3.09
CA SER A 58 8.06 4.03 -4.03
C SER A 58 9.48 4.20 -4.58
N ASP A 59 10.48 3.55 -3.98
CA ASP A 59 11.88 3.55 -4.46
C ASP A 59 12.10 2.59 -5.65
N PHE A 60 11.04 1.89 -6.11
CA PHE A 60 11.09 0.88 -7.18
C PHE A 60 12.02 -0.31 -6.89
N VAL A 61 12.53 -0.43 -5.66
CA VAL A 61 13.23 -1.63 -5.20
C VAL A 61 12.16 -2.70 -4.96
N VAL A 62 12.43 -3.93 -5.40
CA VAL A 62 11.52 -5.09 -5.51
C VAL A 62 10.96 -5.54 -4.15
N ARG A 63 10.18 -4.69 -3.49
CA ARG A 63 9.55 -4.92 -2.20
C ARG A 63 8.05 -4.73 -2.38
N ALA A 64 7.36 -5.85 -2.37
CA ALA A 64 5.92 -5.93 -2.51
C ALA A 64 5.32 -6.54 -1.25
N TYR A 65 4.18 -6.02 -0.83
CA TYR A 65 3.45 -6.43 0.36
C TYR A 65 1.97 -6.55 0.02
N CYS A 66 1.29 -7.56 0.54
CA CYS A 66 -0.16 -7.64 0.47
C CYS A 66 -0.77 -6.61 1.43
N PHE A 67 -1.73 -5.80 0.97
CA PHE A 67 -2.35 -4.77 1.80
C PHE A 67 -3.00 -5.36 3.06
N SER A 68 -3.62 -6.53 2.98
CA SER A 68 -4.25 -7.23 4.12
C SER A 68 -3.26 -7.61 5.23
N GLU A 69 -1.97 -7.73 4.92
CA GLU A 69 -0.90 -8.10 5.84
C GLU A 69 -0.18 -6.88 6.43
N LEU A 70 -0.36 -5.69 5.84
CA LEU A 70 0.29 -4.48 6.31
C LEU A 70 -0.09 -4.14 7.74
N ILE A 71 0.90 -3.83 8.55
CA ILE A 71 0.73 -3.31 9.91
C ILE A 71 0.98 -1.80 9.98
N ILE A 72 0.48 -1.16 11.04
CA ILE A 72 0.86 0.22 11.34
C ILE A 72 2.35 0.30 11.65
N GLY A 73 2.99 1.37 11.18
CA GLY A 73 4.40 1.65 11.37
C GLY A 73 5.24 1.21 10.18
N LYS A 74 6.26 0.40 10.42
CA LYS A 74 7.26 0.04 9.41
C LYS A 74 7.15 -1.45 9.09
N GLN A 75 7.02 -1.78 7.80
CA GLN A 75 6.99 -3.19 7.38
C GLN A 75 8.33 -3.87 7.62
N LYS A 76 8.26 -5.18 7.87
CA LYS A 76 9.45 -6.03 7.93
C LYS A 76 9.99 -6.24 6.52
N GLU A 77 11.28 -6.47 6.40
CA GLU A 77 11.85 -6.95 5.16
C GLU A 77 11.37 -8.39 4.95
N ASN A 78 10.68 -8.64 3.84
CA ASN A 78 10.39 -10.02 3.44
C ASN A 78 11.71 -10.60 2.92
N ASN A 79 12.34 -11.46 3.72
CA ASN A 79 13.49 -12.28 3.32
C ASN A 79 13.08 -13.33 2.29
#